data_AF-A0A962DRL5-F1
#
_entry.id   AF-A0A962DRL5-F1
#
_cell.length_a   1.000
_cell.length_b   1.000
_cell.length_c   1.000
_cell.angle_alpha   90.00
_cell.angle_beta   90.00
_cell.angle_gamma   90.00
#
_symmetry.space_group_name_H-M   'P 1'
#
loop_
_entity.id
_entity.type
_entity.pdbx_description
1 polymer ?
#
loop_
_entity_poly.entity_id
_entity_poly.type
_entity_poly.pdbx_seq_one_letter_code
_entity_poly.pdbx_strand_id
1 'polypeptide(L)' 'MATAFKQEAHNLIDALPDRASWKDLIYQAALRRAIDRGLAEADAGKLIPVEELLKDYGITA' A
#
# COMPACT_ATOMS: atom_id res chain seq x y z
N MET A 1 19.03 -12.03 -0.31
CA MET A 1 17.68 -11.66 0.17
C MET A 1 17.68 -10.39 1.03
N ALA A 2 18.54 -10.26 2.05
CA ALA A 2 18.63 -9.01 2.85
C ALA A 2 19.11 -7.77 2.07
N THR A 3 19.95 -7.96 1.04
CA THR A 3 20.40 -6.88 0.15
C THR A 3 19.28 -6.29 -0.70
N ALA A 4 18.30 -7.11 -1.13
CA ALA A 4 17.16 -6.65 -1.91
C ALA A 4 16.22 -5.77 -1.08
N PHE A 5 15.85 -6.23 0.13
CA PHE A 5 15.00 -5.45 1.05
C PHE A 5 15.64 -4.11 1.42
N LYS A 6 16.94 -4.10 1.76
CA LYS A 6 17.65 -2.86 2.07
C LYS A 6 17.65 -1.89 0.89
N GLN A 7 17.86 -2.40 -0.33
CA GLN A 7 17.84 -1.56 -1.53
C GLN A 7 16.45 -0.97 -1.80
N GLU A 8 15.38 -1.75 -1.63
CA GLU A 8 14.01 -1.24 -1.77
C GLU A 8 13.69 -0.18 -0.70
N ALA A 9 14.15 -0.37 0.54
CA ALA A 9 14.01 0.63 1.59
C ALA A 9 14.76 1.93 1.25
N HIS A 10 15.97 1.82 0.69
CA HIS A 10 16.70 2.99 0.18
C HIS A 10 15.94 3.69 -0.94
N ASN A 11 15.46 2.97 -1.94
CA ASN A 11 14.69 3.54 -3.04
C ASN A 11 13.41 4.25 -2.55
N LEU A 12 12.75 3.72 -1.51
CA LEU A 12 11.59 4.36 -0.90
C LEU A 12 11.97 5.67 -0.20
N ILE A 13 13.10 5.70 0.51
CA ILE A 13 13.61 6.93 1.14
C ILE A 13 14.00 7.97 0.08
N ASP A 14 14.68 7.54 -1.00
CA ASP A 14 15.14 8.43 -2.08
C ASP A 14 13.98 9.04 -2.88
N ALA A 15 12.81 8.40 -2.88
CA ALA A 15 11.60 8.93 -3.52
C ALA A 15 10.83 9.93 -2.64
N LEU A 16 11.18 10.07 -1.36
CA LEU A 16 10.53 11.04 -0.48
C LEU A 16 11.01 12.47 -0.79
N PRO A 17 10.16 13.49 -0.59
CA PRO A 17 10.61 14.88 -0.64
C PRO A 17 11.74 15.16 0.37
N ASP A 18 12.66 16.07 0.05
CA ASP A 18 13.78 16.44 0.94
C ASP A 18 13.36 16.87 2.35
N ARG A 19 12.15 17.44 2.47
CA ARG A 19 11.54 17.89 3.73
C ARG A 19 10.64 16.85 4.40
N ALA A 20 10.66 15.60 3.94
CA ALA A 20 9.87 14.52 4.51
C ALA A 20 10.27 14.25 5.96
N SER A 21 9.26 13.97 6.78
CA SER A 21 9.41 13.61 8.17
C SER A 21 9.38 12.10 8.36
N TRP A 22 9.72 11.65 9.57
CA TRP A 22 9.52 10.26 9.98
C TRP A 22 8.08 9.79 9.82
N LYS A 23 7.09 10.68 9.97
CA LYS A 23 5.67 10.33 9.76
C LYS A 23 5.39 9.99 8.31
N ASP A 24 5.99 10.72 7.37
CA ASP A 24 5.82 10.49 5.93
C ASP A 24 6.45 9.15 5.53
N LEU A 25 7.64 8.85 6.04
CA LEU A 25 8.30 7.57 5.81
C LEU A 25 7.46 6.39 6.31
N ILE A 26 6.95 6.47 7.54
CA ILE A 26 6.09 5.43 8.14
C ILE A 26 4.82 5.26 7.30
N TYR A 27 4.19 6.36 6.91
CA TYR A 27 3.00 6.33 6.07
C TYR A 27 3.27 5.63 4.73
N GLN A 28 4.36 5.98 4.03
CA GLN A 28 4.70 5.36 2.75
C GLN A 28 4.99 3.87 2.89
N ALA A 29 5.71 3.46 3.93
CA ALA A 29 5.96 2.04 4.20
C ALA A 29 4.66 1.27 4.49
N ALA A 30 3.74 1.87 5.26
CA ALA A 30 2.43 1.27 5.55
C ALA A 30 1.55 1.18 4.30
N LEU A 31 1.55 2.22 3.45
CA LEU A 31 0.82 2.25 2.19
C LEU A 31 1.31 1.14 1.25
N ARG A 32 2.63 0.99 1.09
CA ARG A 32 3.22 -0.08 0.28
C ARG A 32 2.77 -1.46 0.77
N ARG A 33 2.85 -1.70 2.08
CA ARG A 33 2.37 -2.95 2.69
C ARG A 33 0.88 -3.19 2.42
N ALA A 34 0.04 -2.16 2.51
CA ALA A 34 -1.39 -2.29 2.27
C ALA A 34 -1.69 -2.67 0.81
N ILE A 35 -0.98 -2.06 -0.15
CA ILE A 35 -1.08 -2.40 -1.58
C ILE A 35 -0.63 -3.84 -1.83
N ASP A 36 0.55 -4.22 -1.35
CA ASP A 36 1.09 -5.58 -1.57
C ASP A 36 0.15 -6.64 -0.98
N ARG A 37 -0.43 -6.37 0.20
CA ARG A 37 -1.45 -7.24 0.80
C ARG A 37 -2.71 -7.31 -0.06
N GLY A 38 -3.23 -6.17 -0.53
CA GLY A 38 -4.44 -6.14 -1.36
C GLY A 38 -4.27 -6.90 -2.67
N LEU A 39 -3.11 -6.76 -3.33
CA LEU A 39 -2.76 -7.53 -4.53
C LEU A 39 -2.73 -9.03 -4.22
N ALA A 40 -2.07 -9.45 -3.15
CA ALA A 40 -2.01 -10.86 -2.76
C ALA A 40 -3.39 -11.45 -2.40
N GLU A 41 -4.27 -10.65 -1.77
CA GLU A 41 -5.65 -11.07 -1.48
C GLU A 41 -6.49 -11.20 -2.77
N ALA A 42 -6.31 -10.28 -3.72
CA ALA A 42 -6.96 -10.35 -5.03
C ALA A 42 -6.50 -11.56 -5.85
N ASP A 43 -5.19 -11.80 -5.91
CA ASP A 43 -4.60 -12.98 -6.59
C ASP A 43 -5.10 -14.29 -5.94
N ALA A 44 -5.34 -14.28 -4.64
CA ALA A 44 -5.93 -15.40 -3.91
C ALA A 44 -7.46 -15.52 -4.06
N GLY A 45 -8.09 -14.66 -4.86
CA GLY A 45 -9.55 -14.66 -5.10
C GLY A 45 -10.38 -14.20 -3.90
N LYS A 46 -9.77 -13.55 -2.90
CA LYS A 46 -10.48 -12.97 -1.74
C LYS A 46 -11.11 -11.63 -2.12
N LEU A 47 -12.13 -11.70 -2.96
CA LEU A 47 -12.82 -10.55 -3.51
C LEU A 47 -14.21 -10.39 -2.89
N ILE A 48 -14.77 -9.19 -2.99
CA ILE A 48 -16.18 -8.92 -2.69
C ILE A 48 -16.89 -8.46 -3.98
N PRO A 49 -18.21 -8.65 -4.10
CA PRO A 49 -19.00 -8.03 -5.15
C PRO A 49 -18.87 -6.50 -5.14
N VAL A 50 -18.88 -5.88 -6.31
CA VAL A 50 -18.73 -4.42 -6.43
C VAL A 50 -19.90 -3.68 -5.77
N GLU A 51 -21.08 -4.29 -5.75
CA GLU A 51 -22.27 -3.75 -5.11
C GLU A 51 -22.10 -3.65 -3.59
N GLU A 52 -21.43 -4.63 -2.97
CA GLU A 52 -21.10 -4.60 -1.55
C GLU A 52 -20.08 -3.51 -1.24
N LEU A 53 -19.02 -3.38 -2.06
CA LEU A 53 -18.03 -2.31 -1.94
C LEU A 53 -18.68 -0.93 -1.99
N LEU A 54 -19.51 -0.67 -3.00
CA LEU A 54 -20.16 0.64 -3.18
C LEU A 54 -21.07 0.99 -1.99
N LYS A 55 -21.78 0.00 -1.45
CA LYS A 55 -22.61 0.16 -0.26
C LYS A 55 -21.79 0.55 0.97
N ASP A 56 -20.64 -0.08 1.20
CA ASP A 56 -19.77 0.20 2.35
C ASP A 56 -19.25 1.66 2.35
N TYR A 57 -19.06 2.23 1.17
CA TYR A 57 -18.63 3.62 0.99
C TYR A 57 -19.80 4.61 0.84
N GLY A 58 -21.05 4.16 0.96
CA GLY A 58 -22.23 5.01 0.78
C GLY A 58 -22.36 5.59 -0.63
N ILE A 59 -21.74 4.97 -1.63
CA ILE A 59 -21.80 5.39 -3.03
C ILE A 59 -23.01 4.70 -3.66
N THR A 60 -24.14 5.39 -3.70
CA THR A 60 -25.31 4.95 -4.45
C THR A 60 -25.21 5.44 -5.89
N ALA A 61 -25.36 4.53 -6.86
CA ALA A 61 -25.52 4.90 -8.27
C ALA A 61 -26.80 5.71 -8.50
#